data_AF-A0A844ZN47-F1
#
_entry.id   AF-A0A844ZN47-F1
#
_cell.length_a   1.000
_cell.length_b   1.000
_cell.length_c   1.000
_cell.angle_alpha   90.00
_cell.angle_beta   90.00
_cell.angle_gamma   90.00
#
_symmetry.space_group_name_H-M   'P 1'
#
loop_
_entity.id
_entity.type
_entity.pdbx_description
1 polymer ?
#
loop_
_entity_poly.entity_id
_entity_poly.type
_entity_poly.pdbx_seq_one_letter_code
_entity_poly.pdbx_strand_id
1 'polypeptide(L)'
;MTTLTFDGTEKCLKDWLEDEGIFGIWSDQPNGVKMLRCGKQVQIHWSSTKGSLWVSGKADAKRKMEKRLESALAEVDVDYADFDLVE
;
A
#
# COMPACT_ATOMS: atom_id res chain seq x y z
N MET A 1 13.79 5.26 -0.17
CA MET A 1 12.37 5.40 0.19
C MET A 1 11.62 4.63 -0.87
N THR A 2 11.00 3.50 -0.52
CA THR A 2 10.25 2.72 -1.50
C THR A 2 8.83 3.27 -1.52
N THR A 3 8.43 3.82 -2.65
CA THR A 3 7.07 4.29 -2.89
C THR A 3 6.41 3.23 -3.76
N LEU A 4 5.34 2.63 -3.27
CA LEU A 4 4.55 1.66 -4.01
C LEU A 4 3.48 2.41 -4.82
N THR A 5 3.04 1.82 -5.92
CA THR A 5 1.93 2.35 -6.72
C THR A 5 0.76 1.40 -6.57
N PHE A 6 -0.38 1.94 -6.15
CA PHE A 6 -1.63 1.22 -6.04
C PHE A 6 -2.64 1.90 -6.95
N ASP A 7 -2.93 1.26 -8.08
CA ASP A 7 -3.94 1.69 -9.02
C ASP A 7 -5.28 1.06 -8.62
N GLY A 8 -6.09 1.81 -7.88
CA GLY A 8 -7.34 1.30 -7.35
C GLY A 8 -8.10 2.35 -6.57
N THR A 9 -9.32 2.01 -6.16
CA THR A 9 -10.13 2.91 -5.34
C THR A 9 -9.72 2.83 -3.87
N GLU A 10 -10.06 3.87 -3.09
CA GLU A 10 -9.88 3.87 -1.64
C GLU A 10 -10.47 2.62 -0.98
N LYS A 11 -11.63 2.17 -1.48
CA LYS A 11 -12.32 0.99 -0.96
C LYS A 11 -11.48 -0.27 -1.19
N CYS A 12 -10.93 -0.45 -2.39
CA CYS A 12 -10.04 -1.56 -2.70
C CYS A 12 -8.78 -1.53 -1.82
N LEU A 13 -8.21 -0.35 -1.62
CA LEU A 13 -7.03 -0.21 -0.75
C LEU A 13 -7.35 -0.58 0.70
N LYS A 14 -8.50 -0.14 1.21
CA LYS A 14 -8.97 -0.47 2.56
C LYS A 14 -9.17 -1.97 2.72
N ASP A 15 -9.92 -2.57 1.81
CA ASP A 15 -10.23 -3.99 1.81
C ASP A 15 -8.95 -4.84 1.76
N TRP A 16 -8.01 -4.50 0.87
CA TRP A 16 -6.71 -5.16 0.76
C TRP A 16 -5.85 -5.02 2.02
N LEU A 17 -5.81 -3.82 2.62
CA LEU A 17 -5.09 -3.62 3.88
C LEU A 17 -5.74 -4.42 5.03
N GLU A 18 -7.06 -4.52 5.06
CA GLU A 18 -7.79 -5.32 6.05
C GLU A 18 -7.53 -6.82 5.88
N ASP A 19 -7.48 -7.33 4.64
CA ASP A 19 -7.12 -8.72 4.32
C ASP A 19 -5.71 -9.08 4.79
N GLU A 20 -4.75 -8.17 4.60
CA GLU A 20 -3.37 -8.29 5.11
C GLU A 20 -3.25 -8.19 6.64
N GLY A 21 -4.38 -7.95 7.33
CA GLY A 21 -4.46 -7.75 8.77
C GLY A 21 -3.91 -6.40 9.23
N ILE A 22 -3.88 -5.41 8.34
CA ILE A 22 -3.41 -4.05 8.59
C ILE A 22 -4.61 -3.14 8.92
N PHE A 23 -4.88 -3.04 10.22
CA PHE A 23 -5.95 -2.18 10.74
C PHE A 23 -5.41 -0.85 11.25
N GLY A 24 -6.27 0.19 11.22
CA GLY A 24 -5.90 1.49 11.73
C GLY A 24 -7.00 2.53 11.59
N ILE A 25 -6.65 3.78 11.95
CA ILE A 25 -7.55 4.92 11.81
C ILE A 25 -7.19 5.66 10.52
N TRP A 26 -8.14 5.73 9.59
CA TRP A 26 -8.02 6.55 8.40
C TRP A 26 -8.28 8.02 8.73
N SER A 27 -7.40 8.89 8.24
CA SER A 27 -7.52 10.33 8.34
C SER A 27 -7.25 10.94 6.98
N ASP A 28 -8.12 11.82 6.53
CA ASP A 28 -7.89 12.62 5.34
C ASP A 28 -6.77 13.65 5.62
N GLN A 29 -5.92 13.84 4.62
CA GLN A 29 -4.83 14.81 4.60
C GLN A 29 -5.06 15.78 3.43
N PRO A 30 -4.49 16.99 3.50
CA PRO A 30 -4.55 17.92 2.38
C PRO A 30 -3.99 17.31 1.09
N ASN A 31 -4.48 17.79 -0.06
CA ASN A 31 -4.11 17.34 -1.41
C ASN A 31 -4.61 15.94 -1.82
N GLY A 32 -5.71 15.47 -1.20
CA GLY A 32 -6.31 14.17 -1.55
C GLY A 32 -5.43 12.99 -1.15
N VAL A 33 -4.60 13.19 -0.12
CA VAL A 33 -3.83 12.11 0.51
C VAL A 33 -4.67 11.55 1.65
N LYS A 34 -4.71 10.24 1.78
CA LYS A 34 -5.29 9.54 2.93
C LYS A 34 -4.18 8.92 3.74
N MET A 35 -4.28 9.06 5.05
CA MET A 35 -3.30 8.52 5.99
C MET A 35 -3.99 7.50 6.88
N LEU A 36 -3.55 6.26 6.81
CA LEU A 36 -3.92 5.21 7.75
C LEU A 36 -2.90 5.16 8.88
N ARG A 37 -3.33 5.42 10.10
CA ARG A 37 -2.51 5.28 11.30
C ARG A 37 -2.61 3.86 11.85
N CYS A 38 -1.56 3.07 11.63
CA CYS A 38 -1.43 1.71 12.15
C CYS A 38 -0.68 1.72 13.49
N GLY A 39 -1.46 1.66 14.58
CA GLY A 39 -0.91 1.67 15.94
C GLY A 39 -0.16 2.97 16.28
N LYS A 40 0.83 2.87 17.18
CA LYS A 40 1.53 4.04 17.74
C LYS A 40 2.77 4.50 16.97
N GLN A 41 3.21 3.77 15.94
CA GLN A 41 4.55 3.97 15.37
C GLN A 41 4.64 3.96 13.84
N VAL A 42 3.56 3.62 13.12
CA VAL A 42 3.56 3.53 11.66
C VAL A 42 2.32 4.20 11.07
N GLN A 43 2.52 4.86 9.95
CA GLN A 43 1.50 5.59 9.19
C GLN A 43 1.67 5.20 7.72
N ILE A 44 0.59 4.76 7.08
CA ILE A 44 0.55 4.50 5.64
C ILE A 44 -0.12 5.70 5.00
N HIS A 45 0.53 6.28 4.01
CA HIS A 45 0.00 7.38 3.24
C HIS A 45 -0.32 6.89 1.84
N TRP A 46 -1.48 7.27 1.34
CA TRP A 46 -1.94 6.95 -0.01
C TRP A 46 -2.47 8.20 -0.69
N SER A 47 -1.97 8.52 -1.88
CA SER A 47 -2.44 9.63 -2.68
C SER A 47 -3.50 9.13 -3.65
N SER A 48 -4.76 9.53 -3.45
CA SER A 48 -5.85 9.18 -4.38
C SER A 48 -5.68 9.82 -5.75
N THR A 49 -4.89 10.90 -5.85
CA THR A 49 -4.64 11.62 -7.12
C THR A 49 -3.52 10.99 -7.93
N LYS A 50 -2.50 10.42 -7.29
CA LYS A 50 -1.33 9.82 -7.95
C LYS A 50 -1.28 8.29 -7.88
N GLY A 51 -2.15 7.66 -7.11
CA GLY A 51 -2.07 6.24 -6.78
C GLY A 51 -0.83 5.86 -5.95
N SER A 52 -0.05 6.83 -5.47
CA SER A 52 1.20 6.56 -4.76
C SER A 52 0.93 6.20 -3.29
N LEU A 53 1.52 5.10 -2.82
CA LEU A 53 1.43 4.60 -1.46
C LEU A 53 2.82 4.52 -0.82
N TRP A 54 2.98 5.08 0.38
CA TRP A 54 4.25 5.04 1.11
C TRP A 54 4.05 4.93 2.61
N VAL A 55 5.00 4.29 3.28
CA VAL A 55 4.97 4.11 4.73
C VAL A 55 5.90 5.13 5.41
N SER A 56 5.42 5.76 6.46
CA SER A 56 6.15 6.69 7.32
C SER A 56 6.08 6.24 8.78
N GLY A 57 7.12 6.51 9.57
CA GLY A 57 7.18 6.12 10.98
C GLY A 57 8.55 5.61 11.40
N LYS A 58 8.58 4.82 12.48
CA LYS A 58 9.82 4.26 13.05
C LYS A 58 10.49 3.30 12.05
N ALA A 59 11.81 3.42 11.84
CA ALA A 59 12.54 2.73 10.77
C ALA A 59 12.31 1.20 10.76
N ASP A 60 12.37 0.54 11.91
CA ASP A 60 12.14 -0.92 12.02
C ASP A 60 10.73 -1.34 11.58
N ALA A 61 9.73 -0.62 12.06
CA ALA A 61 8.33 -0.92 11.79
C ALA A 61 7.95 -0.54 10.36
N LYS A 62 8.52 0.56 9.85
CA LYS A 62 8.41 0.98 8.45
C LYS A 62 8.93 -0.11 7.51
N ARG A 63 10.17 -0.58 7.72
CA ARG A 63 10.78 -1.60 6.84
C ARG A 63 10.00 -2.91 6.85
N LYS A 64 9.47 -3.31 8.01
CA LYS A 64 8.61 -4.50 8.12
C LYS A 64 7.31 -4.32 7.33
N MET A 65 6.69 -3.15 7.39
CA MET A 65 5.46 -2.85 6.66
C MET A 65 5.70 -2.72 5.15
N GLU A 66 6.76 -2.01 4.74
CA GLU A 66 7.17 -1.91 3.33
C GLU A 66 7.37 -3.30 2.73
N LYS A 67 8.06 -4.21 3.43
CA LYS A 67 8.30 -5.57 2.94
C LYS A 67 6.99 -6.39 2.82
N ARG A 68 6.05 -6.23 3.75
CA ARG A 68 4.74 -6.91 3.67
C ARG A 68 3.93 -6.39 2.48
N LEU A 69 3.84 -5.08 2.34
CA LEU A 69 3.14 -4.45 1.23
C LEU A 69 3.76 -4.80 -0.12
N GLU A 70 5.09 -4.81 -0.22
CA GLU A 70 5.81 -5.22 -1.44
C GLU A 70 5.56 -6.70 -1.78
N SER A 71 5.56 -7.59 -0.77
CA SER A 71 5.26 -9.02 -1.00
C SER A 71 3.82 -9.20 -1.49
N ALA A 72 2.85 -8.54 -0.82
CA ALA A 72 1.45 -8.63 -1.17
C ALA A 72 1.14 -7.98 -2.53
N LEU A 73 1.84 -6.90 -2.92
CA LEU A 73 1.69 -6.33 -4.26
C LEU A 73 2.31 -7.23 -5.34
N ALA A 74 3.46 -7.85 -5.06
CA ALA A 74 4.10 -8.79 -5.98
C ALA A 74 3.25 -10.04 -6.23
N GLU A 75 2.44 -10.46 -5.25
CA GLU A 75 1.48 -11.56 -5.43
C GLU A 75 0.27 -11.20 -6.30
N VAL A 76 -0.03 -9.90 -6.48
CA VAL A 76 -1.13 -9.42 -7.35
C VAL A 76 -0.63 -9.16 -8.78
N ASP A 77 0.67 -8.94 -8.98
CA ASP A 77 1.30 -8.66 -10.29
C ASP A 77 1.62 -9.92 -11.12
N VAL A 78 1.13 -11.11 -10.73
CA VAL A 78 1.43 -12.38 -11.42
C VAL A 78 0.47 -12.73 -12.57
N ASP A 79 -0.36 -11.82 -13.04
CA ASP A 79 -1.29 -12.07 -14.16
C ASP A 79 -1.05 -11.17 -15.38
N TYR A 80 0.20 -10.77 -15.69
CA TYR A 80 0.50 -10.14 -17.00
C TYR A 80 1.94 -10.35 -17.50
N ALA A 81 2.59 -11.46 -17.13
CA ALA A 81 3.93 -11.80 -17.64
C ALA A 81 4.06 -13.22 -18.22
N ASP A 82 2.95 -13.89 -18.56
CA ASP A 82 2.96 -15.20 -19.25
C ASP A 82 2.00 -15.20 -20.46
N PHE A 83 2.23 -14.29 -21.40
CA PHE A 83 1.73 -14.43 -22.77
C PHE A 83 2.75 -13.86 -23.76
N ASP A 84 4.02 -14.22 -23.57
CA ASP A 84 5.01 -14.18 -24.63
C ASP A 84 5.48 -15.61 -24.87
N LEU A 85 5.37 -16.06 -26.12
CA LEU A 85 5.79 -17.34 -26.70
C LEU A 85 4.86 -18.55 -26.56
N VAL A 86 3.95 -18.69 -27.53
CA VAL A 86 3.91 -19.93 -28.33
C VAL A 86 3.81 -19.57 -29.81
N GLU A 87 4.74 -20.16 -30.55
CA GLU A 87 5.15 -20.13 -31.97
C GLU A 87 4.09 -19.81 -33.05
#